data_AF-A0A9P8IXY3-F1
#
_entry.id   AF-A0A9P8IXY3-F1
#
_cell.length_a   1.000
_cell.length_b   1.000
_cell.length_c   1.000
_cell.angle_alpha   90.00
_cell.angle_beta   90.00
_cell.angle_gamma   90.00
#
_symmetry.space_group_name_H-M   'P 1'
#
loop_
_entity.id
_entity.type
_entity.pdbx_description
1 polymer ?
#
loop_
_entity_poly.entity_id
_entity_poly.type
_entity_poly.pdbx_seq_one_letter_code
_entity_poly.pdbx_strand_id
1 'polypeptide(L)'
;REKLLNAKSKDRRGNEGIGGRYAVYDVEYDTAGEGKRSKITFIAWVPDDASQYPRMMYSSSKEAIKRALNGLAADIQANDPDDIEYESIVSRVAKGR
;
A
#
# COMPACT_ATOMS: atom_id res chain seq x y z
N ARG A 1 -8.48 -2.14 3.56
CA ARG A 1 -8.64 -3.14 2.49
C ARG A 1 -9.64 -2.70 1.41
N GLU A 2 -10.94 -2.64 1.68
CA GLU A 2 -11.97 -2.37 0.65
C GLU A 2 -11.78 -1.05 -0.13
N LYS A 3 -11.31 0.00 0.54
CA LYS A 3 -10.98 1.29 -0.12
C LYS A 3 -9.82 1.21 -1.11
N LEU A 4 -8.92 0.24 -0.94
CA LEU A 4 -7.81 -0.02 -1.87
C LEU A 4 -8.29 -0.88 -3.04
N LEU A 5 -9.04 -1.95 -2.76
CA LEU A 5 -9.59 -2.84 -3.79
C LEU A 5 -10.51 -2.11 -4.78
N ASN A 6 -11.32 -1.16 -4.28
CA ASN A 6 -12.22 -0.37 -5.12
C ASN A 6 -11.57 0.90 -5.68
N ALA A 7 -10.23 0.98 -5.69
CA ALA A 7 -9.53 2.14 -6.22
C ALA A 7 -9.78 2.29 -7.73
N LYS A 8 -10.25 3.48 -8.12
CA LYS A 8 -10.50 3.86 -9.51
C LYS A 8 -9.55 4.96 -9.94
N SER A 9 -9.09 4.89 -11.18
CA SER A 9 -8.36 5.98 -11.83
C SER A 9 -9.09 6.41 -13.10
N LYS A 10 -8.99 7.70 -13.43
CA LYS A 10 -9.58 8.27 -14.63
C LYS A 10 -8.54 8.38 -15.73
N ASP A 11 -8.89 7.93 -16.92
CA ASP A 11 -8.08 8.17 -18.10
C ASP A 11 -8.24 9.61 -18.61
N ARG A 12 -7.45 9.99 -19.62
CA ARG A 12 -7.50 11.33 -20.25
C ARG A 12 -8.84 11.62 -20.94
N ARG A 13 -9.66 10.61 -21.19
CA ARG A 13 -11.00 10.71 -21.81
C ARG A 13 -12.11 10.77 -20.75
N GLY A 14 -11.77 10.68 -19.47
CA GLY A 14 -12.72 10.72 -18.35
C GLY A 14 -13.33 9.36 -18.00
N ASN A 15 -12.91 8.27 -18.63
CA ASN A 15 -13.39 6.93 -18.29
C ASN A 15 -12.76 6.46 -16.98
N GLU A 16 -13.57 5.86 -16.11
CA GLU A 16 -13.10 5.25 -14.87
C GLU A 16 -12.68 3.80 -15.12
N GLY A 17 -11.45 3.46 -14.76
CA GLY A 17 -10.94 2.09 -14.74
C GLY A 17 -10.30 1.76 -13.41
N ILE A 18 -9.74 0.55 -13.32
CA ILE A 18 -8.98 0.11 -12.16
C ILE A 18 -7.77 1.05 -11.97
N GLY A 19 -7.59 1.54 -10.75
CA GLY A 19 -6.54 2.50 -10.40
C GLY A 19 -5.70 2.03 -9.22
N GLY A 20 -4.50 2.59 -9.11
CA GLY A 20 -3.69 2.47 -7.89
C GLY A 20 -4.16 3.42 -6.78
N ARG A 21 -3.69 3.20 -5.56
CA ARG A 21 -3.93 4.09 -4.42
C ARG A 21 -2.82 3.95 -3.40
N TYR A 22 -2.54 5.03 -2.68
CA TYR A 22 -1.65 4.99 -1.52
C TYR A 22 -2.48 5.01 -0.24
N ALA A 23 -2.00 4.32 0.77
CA ALA A 23 -2.50 4.39 2.13
C ALA A 23 -1.35 4.44 3.12
N VAL A 24 -1.59 5.09 4.24
CA VAL A 24 -0.76 4.96 5.44
C VAL A 24 -1.61 4.26 6.46
N TYR A 25 -1.06 3.20 7.06
CA TYR A 25 -1.76 2.40 8.05
C TYR A 25 -0.83 2.17 9.23
N ASP A 26 -1.34 2.42 10.43
CA ASP A 26 -0.63 2.09 11.66
C ASP A 26 -0.90 0.61 11.98
N VAL A 27 0.12 -0.21 11.81
CA VAL A 27 0.02 -1.66 11.99
C VAL A 27 0.42 -1.97 13.43
N GLU A 28 -0.60 -2.23 14.25
CA GLU A 28 -0.41 -2.80 15.58
C GLU A 28 -0.28 -4.32 15.47
N TYR A 29 0.81 -4.88 16.02
CA TYR A 29 1.04 -6.31 16.07
C TYR A 29 1.67 -6.72 17.41
N ASP A 30 1.37 -7.96 17.83
CA ASP A 30 1.92 -8.52 19.06
C ASP A 30 3.25 -9.22 18.77
N THR A 31 4.30 -8.86 19.50
CA THR A 31 5.55 -9.60 19.46
C THR A 31 5.53 -10.57 20.62
N ALA A 32 5.62 -11.88 20.34
CA ALA A 32 5.56 -12.97 21.32
C ALA A 32 6.50 -12.72 22.52
N GLY A 33 5.97 -12.11 23.58
CA GLY A 33 6.69 -11.81 24.82
C GLY A 33 7.15 -10.36 25.04
N GLU A 34 7.10 -9.47 24.03
CA GLU A 34 7.56 -8.07 24.15
C GLU A 34 6.42 -7.03 24.12
N GLY A 35 5.17 -7.49 23.99
CA GLY A 35 3.97 -6.64 24.01
C GLY A 35 3.55 -6.11 22.64
N LYS A 36 2.53 -5.24 22.64
CA LYS A 36 2.00 -4.61 21.43
C LYS A 36 2.99 -3.58 20.89
N ARG A 37 3.37 -3.73 19.62
CA ARG A 37 4.15 -2.74 18.88
C ARG A 37 3.29 -2.16 17.77
N SER A 38 3.44 -0.86 17.55
CA SER A 38 2.83 -0.17 16.41
C SER A 38 3.93 0.31 15.45
N LYS A 39 3.66 0.19 14.15
CA LYS A 39 4.55 0.67 13.09
C LYS A 39 3.72 1.34 12.01
N ILE A 40 4.02 2.62 11.78
CA ILE A 40 3.44 3.37 10.67
C ILE A 40 3.99 2.80 9.36
N THR A 41 3.09 2.21 8.58
CA THR A 41 3.42 1.50 7.35
C THR A 41 2.79 2.19 6.15
N PHE A 42 3.60 2.44 5.14
CA PHE A 42 3.13 2.95 3.86
C PHE A 42 2.75 1.80 2.94
N ILE A 43 1.54 1.84 2.38
CA ILE A 43 1.01 0.82 1.48
C ILE A 43 0.76 1.46 0.11
N ALA A 44 1.47 0.99 -0.89
CA ALA A 44 1.25 1.31 -2.30
C ALA A 44 0.46 0.18 -2.96
N TRP A 45 -0.81 0.44 -3.25
CA TRP A 45 -1.68 -0.44 -4.01
C TRP A 45 -1.56 -0.12 -5.50
N VAL A 46 -1.07 -1.08 -6.28
CA VAL A 46 -0.94 -0.97 -7.73
C VAL A 46 -1.38 -2.29 -8.37
N PRO A 47 -2.68 -2.46 -8.63
CA PRO A 47 -3.21 -3.73 -9.12
C PRO A 47 -2.68 -4.07 -10.51
N ASP A 48 -2.36 -5.35 -10.73
CA ASP A 48 -1.82 -5.80 -12.03
C ASP A 48 -2.86 -5.74 -13.17
N ASP A 49 -4.14 -5.76 -12.83
CA ASP A 49 -5.25 -5.59 -13.77
C ASP A 49 -5.45 -4.12 -14.21
N ALA A 50 -4.77 -3.15 -13.58
CA ALA A 50 -4.85 -1.76 -14.02
C ALA A 50 -4.18 -1.55 -15.39
N SER A 51 -4.70 -0.59 -16.15
CA SER A 51 -4.07 -0.19 -17.40
C SER A 51 -2.64 0.35 -17.17
N GLN A 52 -1.79 0.29 -18.20
CA GLN A 52 -0.37 0.60 -18.09
C GLN A 52 -0.12 2.01 -17.53
N TYR A 53 -0.92 3.00 -17.94
CA TYR A 53 -0.74 4.39 -17.53
C TYR A 53 -0.92 4.63 -16.03
N PRO A 54 -2.05 4.27 -15.38
CA PRO A 54 -2.20 4.41 -13.94
C PRO A 54 -1.15 3.60 -13.18
N ARG A 55 -0.87 2.34 -13.59
CA ARG A 55 0.18 1.54 -12.96
C ARG A 55 1.55 2.25 -12.99
N MET A 56 1.95 2.76 -14.15
CA MET A 56 3.19 3.54 -14.30
C MET A 56 3.18 4.81 -13.43
N MET A 57 2.07 5.55 -13.38
CA MET A 57 1.93 6.77 -12.59
C MET A 57 2.09 6.48 -11.09
N TYR A 58 1.33 5.50 -10.56
CA TYR A 58 1.39 5.16 -9.14
C TYR A 58 2.73 4.51 -8.74
N SER A 59 3.37 3.75 -9.62
CA SER A 59 4.72 3.23 -9.34
C SER A 59 5.77 4.35 -9.35
N SER A 60 5.72 5.28 -10.31
CA SER A 60 6.70 6.36 -10.43
C SER A 60 6.58 7.41 -9.31
N SER A 61 5.37 7.68 -8.84
CA SER A 61 5.13 8.67 -7.78
C SER A 61 5.32 8.14 -6.36
N LYS A 62 5.53 6.81 -6.19
CA LYS A 62 5.68 6.14 -4.89
C LYS A 62 6.78 6.76 -4.03
N GLU A 63 7.99 6.91 -4.60
CA GLU A 63 9.16 7.38 -3.87
C GLU A 63 9.05 8.85 -3.43
N ALA A 64 8.40 9.69 -4.24
CA ALA A 64 8.18 11.09 -3.90
C ALA A 64 7.28 11.23 -2.66
N ILE A 65 6.21 10.43 -2.59
CA ILE A 65 5.29 10.42 -1.45
C ILE A 65 5.95 9.81 -0.22
N LYS A 66 6.70 8.72 -0.37
CA LYS A 66 7.47 8.11 0.72
C LYS A 66 8.44 9.12 1.35
N ARG A 67 9.15 9.90 0.54
CA ARG A 67 10.07 10.96 1.03
C ARG A 67 9.36 12.13 1.70
N ALA A 68 8.13 12.43 1.30
CA ALA A 68 7.34 13.46 1.96
C ALA A 68 6.79 13.02 3.33
N LEU A 69 6.71 11.70 3.57
CA LEU A 69 6.22 11.11 4.81
C LEU A 69 7.38 10.73 5.73
N ASN A 70 7.72 11.63 6.66
CA ASN A 70 8.74 11.35 7.67
C ASN A 70 8.21 10.38 8.73
N GLY A 71 9.04 9.42 9.16
CA GLY A 71 8.69 8.48 10.23
C GLY A 71 7.99 7.20 9.78
N LEU A 72 7.97 6.90 8.47
CA LEU A 72 7.55 5.59 7.97
C LEU A 72 8.52 4.50 8.46
N ALA A 73 7.99 3.49 9.13
CA ALA A 73 8.77 2.37 9.66
C ALA A 73 8.88 1.21 8.66
N ALA A 74 7.94 1.11 7.72
CA ALA A 74 7.92 0.08 6.68
C ALA A 74 7.20 0.59 5.42
N ASP A 75 7.56 0.03 4.27
CA ASP A 75 6.84 0.20 3.02
C ASP A 75 6.42 -1.15 2.42
N ILE A 76 5.19 -1.18 1.92
CA ILE A 76 4.55 -2.35 1.33
C ILE A 76 4.09 -1.97 -0.06
N GLN A 77 4.54 -2.73 -1.05
CA GLN A 77 3.94 -2.71 -2.38
C GLN A 77 3.02 -3.93 -2.51
N ALA A 78 1.78 -3.66 -2.90
CA ALA A 78 0.74 -4.65 -3.05
C ALA A 78 0.13 -4.54 -4.45
N ASN A 79 0.09 -5.68 -5.15
CA ASN A 79 -0.47 -5.77 -6.49
C ASN A 79 -1.67 -6.71 -6.52
N ASP A 80 -1.78 -7.61 -5.55
CA ASP A 80 -2.85 -8.60 -5.41
C ASP A 80 -3.68 -8.36 -4.13
N PRO A 81 -5.00 -8.60 -4.14
CA PRO A 81 -5.83 -8.54 -2.93
C PRO A 81 -5.26 -9.29 -1.71
N ASP A 82 -4.51 -10.37 -1.94
CA ASP A 82 -3.89 -11.19 -0.89
C ASP A 82 -2.70 -10.46 -0.22
N ASP A 83 -2.04 -9.53 -0.92
CA ASP A 83 -0.94 -8.72 -0.38
C ASP A 83 -1.40 -7.72 0.68
N ILE A 84 -2.66 -7.27 0.59
CA ILE A 84 -3.24 -6.27 1.50
C ILE A 84 -4.07 -6.89 2.63
N GLU A 85 -4.02 -8.22 2.77
CA GLU A 85 -4.58 -8.89 3.94
C GLU A 85 -3.81 -8.53 5.20
N TYR A 86 -4.54 -8.50 6.32
CA TYR A 86 -3.97 -8.08 7.59
C TYR A 86 -2.78 -8.97 8.00
N GLU A 87 -2.91 -10.29 7.81
CA GLU A 87 -1.83 -11.24 8.10
C GLU A 87 -0.59 -11.02 7.23
N SER A 88 -0.78 -10.78 5.92
CA SER A 88 0.29 -10.45 4.98
C SER A 88 1.01 -9.16 5.37
N ILE A 89 0.25 -8.12 5.73
CA ILE A 89 0.79 -6.83 6.18
C ILE A 89 1.59 -7.02 7.48
N VAL A 90 1.02 -7.68 8.48
CA VAL A 90 1.69 -7.95 9.77
C VAL A 90 2.96 -8.76 9.56
N SER A 91 2.95 -9.80 8.72
CA SER A 91 4.13 -10.60 8.41
C SER A 91 5.26 -9.75 7.81
N ARG A 92 4.94 -8.83 6.89
CA ARG A 92 5.93 -7.92 6.28
C ARG A 92 6.48 -6.91 7.28
N VAL A 93 5.62 -6.33 8.11
CA VAL A 93 5.99 -5.31 9.10
C VAL A 93 6.78 -5.90 10.28
N ALA A 94 6.44 -7.12 10.71
CA ALA A 94 7.13 -7.83 11.76
C ALA A 94 8.53 -8.29 11.32
N LYS A 95 8.69 -8.69 10.05
CA LYS A 95 9.98 -9.15 9.50
C LYS A 95 11.04 -8.06 9.37
N GLY A 96 10.67 -6.77 9.45
CA GLY A 96 11.58 -5.63 9.53
C GLY A 96 12.71 -5.67 8.49
N ARG A 97 12.44 -5.18 7.28
CA ARG A 97 13.48 -4.97 6.27
C ARG A 97 13.43 -3.54 5.75
#